data_AF-A0A2S7ZPI2-F1
#
_entry.id   AF-A0A2S7ZPI2-F1
#
_cell.length_a   1.000
_cell.length_b   1.000
_cell.length_c   1.000
_cell.angle_alpha   90.00
_cell.angle_beta   90.00
_cell.angle_gamma   90.00
#
_symmetry.space_group_name_H-M   'P 1'
#
loop_
_entity.id
_entity.type
_entity.pdbx_description
1 polymer ?
#
loop_
_entity_poly.entity_id
_entity_poly.type
_entity_poly.pdbx_seq_one_letter_code
_entity_poly.pdbx_strand_id
1 'polypeptide(L)'
;MANQLDEMNPEIMSDGRDVHVIAKVIPVETSGFEKLIPTILMAIGVLGIVLGIVIDKYAISIIGAIVLIYPWWRLKQISSEFNMMEQRIQNAASEIDNYMEQRVVILSNAAKLVEKSIEVDKDILVDIAKYRSGNFSEESRSDVNSQLNKATRAINVAIENYPELQSHDTIRDAMQQNSYLQKEITAARTLYNDAVNTWNREIFEFPFKKIVAAKEGRTTRIPFIADQETKEKSKGVFF
;
A
#
# COMPACT_ATOMS: atom_id res chain seq x y z
N MET A 1 16.24 6.41 8.60
CA MET A 1 17.03 6.28 7.35
C MET A 1 16.05 5.83 6.28
N ALA A 2 16.05 6.46 5.09
CA ALA A 2 15.25 5.97 3.97
C ALA A 2 15.62 4.52 3.65
N ASN A 3 14.73 3.75 3.04
CA ASN A 3 15.07 2.43 2.49
C ASN A 3 16.31 2.61 1.61
N GLN A 4 17.48 2.17 2.09
CA GLN A 4 18.64 2.05 1.24
C GLN A 4 18.31 0.89 0.30
N LEU A 5 18.21 1.19 -1.00
CA LEU A 5 18.19 0.16 -2.03
C LEU A 5 19.51 -0.60 -1.89
N ASP A 6 19.44 -1.83 -1.39
CA ASP A 6 20.62 -2.64 -1.16
C ASP A 6 20.97 -3.43 -2.41
N GLU A 7 21.13 -2.74 -3.55
CA GLU A 7 21.31 -3.36 -4.88
C GLU A 7 22.59 -4.21 -5.00
N MET A 8 23.46 -4.22 -3.97
CA MET A 8 24.79 -4.83 -3.98
C MET A 8 24.95 -5.96 -2.95
N ASN A 9 23.91 -6.33 -2.20
CA ASN A 9 23.99 -7.40 -1.21
C ASN A 9 23.63 -8.77 -1.83
N PRO A 10 24.55 -9.75 -1.80
CA PRO A 10 24.36 -11.06 -2.44
C PRO A 10 23.48 -12.04 -1.64
N GLU A 11 23.04 -11.71 -0.43
CA GLU A 11 22.19 -12.61 0.36
C GLU A 11 20.71 -12.49 -0.04
N ILE A 12 20.26 -13.43 -0.87
CA ILE A 12 18.85 -13.64 -1.21
C ILE A 12 18.17 -14.24 0.03
N MET A 13 17.41 -13.43 0.76
CA MET A 13 16.57 -13.95 1.84
C MET A 13 15.45 -14.81 1.25
N SER A 14 15.27 -16.01 1.80
CA SER A 14 14.36 -17.08 1.35
C SER A 14 12.86 -16.73 1.30
N ASP A 15 12.45 -15.52 1.69
CA ASP A 15 11.07 -15.04 1.66
C ASP A 15 10.66 -14.47 0.27
N GLY A 16 11.22 -15.00 -0.81
CA GLY A 16 10.78 -14.67 -2.15
C GLY A 16 11.02 -13.25 -2.64
N ARG A 17 12.05 -12.60 -2.12
CA ARG A 17 12.37 -11.19 -2.40
C ARG A 17 13.60 -11.09 -3.32
N ASP A 18 13.37 -11.19 -4.62
CA ASP A 18 14.41 -11.04 -5.64
C ASP A 18 14.54 -9.59 -6.18
N VAL A 19 14.10 -8.62 -5.38
CA VAL A 19 14.44 -7.20 -5.47
C VAL A 19 14.87 -6.77 -4.08
N HIS A 20 16.02 -6.10 -3.97
CA HIS A 20 16.63 -5.61 -2.73
C HIS A 20 15.87 -4.45 -2.08
N VAL A 21 14.56 -4.60 -1.93
CA VAL A 21 13.72 -3.65 -1.19
C VAL A 21 13.34 -4.33 0.11
N ILE A 22 13.98 -3.88 1.19
CA ILE A 22 13.71 -4.37 2.53
C ILE A 22 12.23 -4.10 2.85
N ALA A 23 11.43 -5.16 2.97
CA ALA A 23 10.06 -5.10 3.49
C ALA A 23 10.08 -5.00 5.02
N LYS A 24 10.87 -4.07 5.56
CA LYS A 24 10.98 -3.82 6.99
C LYS A 24 10.19 -2.57 7.31
N VAL A 25 9.34 -2.71 8.31
CA VAL A 25 8.68 -1.58 8.96
C VAL A 25 9.78 -0.82 9.71
N ILE A 26 10.14 0.36 9.22
CA ILE A 26 11.19 1.19 9.82
C ILE A 26 10.51 2.21 10.72
N PRO A 27 10.79 2.21 12.04
CA PRO A 27 10.32 3.26 12.92
C PRO A 27 11.02 4.58 12.57
N VAL A 28 10.26 5.68 12.60
CA VAL A 28 10.85 7.00 12.41
C VAL A 28 11.55 7.43 13.70
N GLU A 29 12.88 7.41 13.68
CA GLU A 29 13.69 7.93 14.77
C GLU A 29 14.14 9.37 14.48
N THR A 30 14.12 10.21 15.52
CA THR A 30 14.64 11.58 15.48
C THR A 30 15.89 11.72 16.30
N SER A 31 16.88 12.42 15.74
CA SER A 31 18.10 12.77 16.47
C SER A 31 17.81 13.79 17.57
N GLY A 32 18.65 13.83 18.61
CA GLY A 32 18.50 14.75 19.74
C GLY A 32 18.39 16.23 19.32
N PHE A 33 19.14 16.63 18.28
CA PHE A 33 19.07 17.99 17.72
C PHE A 33 17.73 18.27 17.00
N GLU A 34 17.18 17.29 16.28
CA GLU A 34 15.93 17.45 15.53
C GLU A 34 14.73 17.69 16.46
N LYS A 35 14.72 17.00 17.62
CA LYS A 35 13.70 17.21 18.66
C LYS A 35 13.73 18.62 19.26
N LEU A 36 14.87 19.31 19.18
CA LEU A 36 15.05 20.65 19.73
C LEU A 36 14.61 21.76 18.76
N ILE A 37 14.34 21.47 17.49
CA ILE A 37 13.96 22.50 16.51
C ILE A 37 12.68 23.26 16.94
N PRO A 38 11.58 22.60 17.35
CA PRO A 38 10.38 23.31 17.78
C PRO A 38 10.60 24.13 19.05
N THR A 39 11.41 23.63 19.99
CA THR A 39 11.73 24.34 21.24
C THR A 39 12.64 25.55 21.01
N ILE A 40 13.62 25.44 20.10
CA ILE A 40 14.46 26.57 19.68
C ILE A 40 13.61 27.66 19.02
N LEU A 41 12.68 27.29 18.13
CA LEU A 41 11.76 28.25 17.51
C LEU A 41 10.88 28.96 18.53
N MET A 42 10.34 28.22 19.52
CA MET A 42 9.58 28.83 20.61
C MET A 42 10.44 29.80 21.44
N ALA A 43 11.69 29.42 21.76
CA ALA A 43 12.61 30.27 22.51
C ALA A 43 12.95 31.57 21.74
N ILE A 44 13.15 31.49 20.43
CA ILE A 44 13.33 32.67 19.55
C ILE A 44 12.08 33.56 19.58
N GLY A 45 10.88 32.96 19.53
CA GLY A 45 9.62 33.69 19.66
C GLY A 45 9.51 34.45 20.97
N VAL A 46 9.81 33.80 22.11
CA VAL A 46 9.84 34.43 23.44
C VAL A 46 10.85 35.58 23.48
N LEU A 47 12.08 35.37 22.98
CA LEU A 47 13.11 36.42 22.93
C LEU A 47 12.67 37.61 22.07
N GLY A 48 12.02 37.36 20.93
CA GLY A 48 11.46 38.41 20.08
C GLY A 48 10.38 39.24 20.79
N ILE A 49 9.53 38.60 21.58
CA ILE A 49 8.53 39.30 22.42
C ILE A 49 9.24 40.19 23.45
N VAL A 50 10.18 39.64 24.20
CA VAL A 50 10.90 40.37 25.26
C VAL A 50 11.70 41.55 24.68
N LEU A 51 12.45 41.34 23.59
CA LEU A 51 13.21 42.40 22.92
C LEU A 51 12.30 43.49 22.35
N GLY A 52 11.16 43.12 21.77
CA GLY A 52 10.19 44.08 21.26
C GLY A 52 9.63 44.99 22.36
N ILE A 53 9.40 44.45 23.56
CA ILE A 53 8.97 45.21 24.73
C ILE A 53 10.10 46.11 25.25
N VAL A 54 11.33 45.60 25.36
CA VAL A 54 12.48 46.36 25.90
C VAL A 54 12.86 47.56 25.03
N ILE A 55 12.66 47.47 23.71
CA ILE A 55 13.04 48.52 22.75
C ILE A 55 11.84 49.42 22.38
N ASP A 56 10.69 49.29 23.07
CA ASP A 56 9.42 49.99 22.77
C ASP A 56 8.94 49.82 21.31
N LYS A 57 9.35 48.72 20.66
CA LYS A 57 8.98 48.37 19.28
C LYS A 57 7.98 47.23 19.27
N TYR A 58 6.71 47.57 19.50
CA TYR A 58 5.58 46.62 19.53
C TYR A 58 5.42 45.78 18.25
N ALA A 59 5.89 46.27 17.10
CA ALA A 59 5.90 45.47 15.86
C ALA A 59 6.76 44.19 15.99
N ILE A 60 7.89 44.27 16.69
CA ILE A 60 8.80 43.12 16.90
C ILE A 60 8.18 42.12 17.87
N SER A 61 7.45 42.59 18.89
CA SER A 61 6.78 41.68 19.83
C SER A 61 5.63 40.91 19.18
N ILE A 62 4.91 41.51 18.23
CA ILE A 62 3.88 40.82 17.44
C ILE A 62 4.51 39.70 16.59
N ILE A 63 5.64 39.98 15.92
CA ILE A 63 6.37 38.98 15.15
C ILE A 63 6.85 37.83 16.05
N GLY A 64 7.39 38.15 17.23
CA GLY A 64 7.79 37.14 18.23
C GLY A 64 6.62 36.24 18.66
N ALA A 65 5.43 36.80 18.87
CA ALA A 65 4.23 36.03 19.21
C ALA A 65 3.81 35.07 18.09
N ILE A 66 3.89 35.49 16.82
CA ILE A 66 3.59 34.61 15.67
C ILE A 66 4.60 33.45 15.60
N VAL A 67 5.89 33.74 15.77
CA VAL A 67 6.95 32.72 15.77
C VAL A 67 6.78 31.72 16.91
N LEU A 68 6.28 32.17 18.07
CA LEU A 68 6.01 31.30 19.22
C LEU A 68 4.86 30.33 18.96
N ILE A 69 3.78 30.78 18.31
CA ILE A 69 2.58 29.97 18.05
C ILE A 69 2.79 29.00 16.86
N TYR A 70 3.60 29.39 15.88
CA TYR A 70 3.79 28.67 14.63
C TYR A 70 4.13 27.17 14.78
N PRO A 71 5.11 26.74 15.61
CA PRO A 71 5.46 25.33 15.75
C PRO A 71 4.29 24.48 16.26
N TRP A 72 3.53 24.96 17.25
CA TRP A 72 2.40 24.21 17.80
C TRP A 72 1.27 24.04 16.79
N TRP A 73 0.95 25.11 16.05
CA TRP A 73 -0.03 25.06 14.97
C TRP A 73 0.41 24.10 13.85
N ARG A 74 1.68 24.17 13.43
CA ARG A 74 2.22 23.34 12.36
C ARG A 74 2.27 21.86 12.72
N LEU A 75 2.65 21.50 13.96
CA LEU A 75 2.67 20.12 14.43
C LEU A 75 1.27 19.49 14.40
N LYS A 76 0.23 20.22 14.82
CA LYS A 76 -1.17 19.75 14.76
C LYS A 76 -1.69 19.59 13.33
N GLN A 77 -1.28 20.48 12.43
CA GLN A 77 -1.66 20.38 11.02
C GLN A 77 -1.08 19.10 10.40
N ILE A 78 0.19 18.81 10.67
CA ILE A 78 0.88 17.62 10.14
C ILE A 78 0.27 16.32 10.67
N SER A 79 -0.11 16.25 11.95
CA SER A 79 -0.79 15.05 12.48
C SER A 79 -2.11 14.79 11.75
N SER A 80 -2.83 15.86 11.37
CA SER A 80 -4.04 15.77 10.57
C SER A 80 -3.75 15.30 9.14
N GLU A 81 -2.73 15.90 8.49
CA GLU A 81 -2.26 15.50 7.15
C GLU A 81 -1.93 13.99 7.11
N PHE A 82 -1.22 13.48 8.11
CA PHE A 82 -0.89 12.06 8.17
C PHE A 82 -2.13 11.17 8.38
N ASN A 83 -3.09 11.57 9.22
CA ASN A 83 -4.34 10.81 9.36
C ASN A 83 -5.11 10.73 8.03
N MET A 84 -5.10 11.80 7.24
CA MET A 84 -5.71 11.79 5.89
C MET A 84 -4.96 10.86 4.94
N MET A 85 -3.62 10.83 5.00
CA MET A 85 -2.81 9.90 4.20
C MET A 85 -3.09 8.44 4.56
N GLU A 86 -3.22 8.14 5.85
CA GLU A 86 -3.57 6.80 6.33
C GLU A 86 -4.96 6.37 5.86
N GLN A 87 -5.95 7.28 5.95
CA GLN A 87 -7.28 7.03 5.41
C GLN A 87 -7.23 6.76 3.89
N ARG A 88 -6.39 7.48 3.14
CA ARG A 88 -6.23 7.26 1.71
C ARG A 88 -5.63 5.89 1.39
N ILE A 89 -4.65 5.43 2.17
CA ILE A 89 -4.09 4.07 2.03
C ILE A 89 -5.17 3.03 2.34
N GLN A 90 -5.92 3.21 3.43
CA GLN A 90 -7.01 2.30 3.81
C GLN A 90 -8.09 2.25 2.73
N ASN A 91 -8.49 3.38 2.16
CA ASN A 91 -9.48 3.42 1.09
C ASN A 91 -8.98 2.67 -0.16
N ALA A 92 -7.72 2.89 -0.56
CA ALA A 92 -7.13 2.17 -1.70
C ALA A 92 -6.99 0.66 -1.43
N ALA A 93 -6.70 0.25 -0.19
CA ALA A 93 -6.68 -1.15 0.20
C ALA A 93 -8.07 -1.79 0.13
N SER A 94 -9.09 -1.11 0.66
CA SER A 94 -10.49 -1.57 0.61
C SER A 94 -11.00 -1.70 -0.83
N GLU A 95 -10.58 -0.81 -1.74
CA GLU A 95 -10.92 -0.89 -3.15
C GLU A 95 -10.34 -2.15 -3.81
N ILE A 96 -9.08 -2.49 -3.51
CA ILE A 96 -8.46 -3.75 -3.95
C ILE A 96 -9.25 -4.95 -3.42
N ASP A 97 -9.61 -4.94 -2.13
CA ASP A 97 -10.37 -6.04 -1.51
C ASP A 97 -11.74 -6.23 -2.16
N ASN A 98 -12.46 -5.14 -2.42
CA ASN A 98 -13.76 -5.19 -3.09
C ASN A 98 -13.66 -5.84 -4.48
N TYR A 99 -12.65 -5.47 -5.28
CA TYR A 99 -12.46 -6.08 -6.59
C TYR A 99 -12.02 -7.54 -6.50
N MET A 100 -11.18 -7.88 -5.52
CA MET A 100 -10.76 -9.26 -5.27
C MET A 100 -11.94 -10.14 -4.83
N GLU A 101 -12.80 -9.65 -3.94
CA GLU A 101 -14.01 -10.35 -3.50
C GLU A 101 -14.98 -10.58 -4.67
N GLN A 102 -15.24 -9.54 -5.47
CA GLN A 102 -16.07 -9.68 -6.68
C GLN A 102 -15.49 -10.71 -7.63
N ARG A 103 -14.16 -10.72 -7.80
CA ARG A 103 -13.46 -11.68 -8.64
C ARG A 103 -13.61 -13.11 -8.12
N VAL A 104 -13.51 -13.32 -6.81
CA VAL A 104 -13.76 -14.62 -6.16
C VAL A 104 -15.18 -15.10 -6.44
N VAL A 105 -16.19 -14.22 -6.30
CA VAL A 105 -17.59 -14.56 -6.57
C VAL A 105 -17.80 -14.96 -8.03
N ILE A 106 -17.27 -14.18 -8.98
CA ILE A 106 -17.40 -14.46 -10.42
C ILE A 106 -16.71 -15.78 -10.78
N LEU A 107 -15.48 -16.00 -10.32
CA LEU A 107 -14.75 -17.24 -10.59
C LEU A 107 -15.42 -18.45 -9.93
N SER A 108 -15.99 -18.29 -8.72
CA SER A 108 -16.76 -19.35 -8.07
C SER A 108 -18.01 -19.73 -8.88
N ASN A 109 -18.71 -18.74 -9.44
CA ASN A 109 -19.89 -18.97 -10.26
C ASN A 109 -19.51 -19.62 -11.60
N ALA A 110 -18.43 -19.14 -12.25
CA ALA A 110 -17.91 -19.73 -13.47
C ALA A 110 -17.51 -21.20 -13.26
N ALA A 111 -16.80 -21.48 -12.17
CA ALA A 111 -16.34 -22.83 -11.86
C ALA A 111 -17.51 -23.80 -11.61
N LYS A 112 -18.58 -23.37 -10.93
CA LYS A 112 -19.82 -24.18 -10.77
C LYS A 112 -20.54 -24.46 -12.09
N LEU A 113 -20.54 -23.50 -13.01
CA LEU A 113 -21.14 -23.68 -14.33
C LEU A 113 -20.34 -24.70 -15.16
N VAL A 114 -19.02 -24.63 -15.06
CA VAL A 114 -18.09 -25.56 -15.68
C VAL A 114 -18.27 -26.98 -15.08
N GLU A 115 -18.33 -27.12 -13.76
CA GLU A 115 -18.58 -28.40 -13.06
C GLU A 115 -19.92 -29.06 -13.46
N LYS A 116 -20.97 -28.26 -13.68
CA LYS A 116 -22.25 -28.81 -14.13
C LYS A 116 -22.21 -29.31 -15.57
N SER A 117 -21.31 -28.74 -16.37
CA SER A 117 -21.22 -28.99 -17.80
C SER A 117 -20.27 -30.14 -18.13
N ILE A 118 -19.22 -30.32 -17.32
CA ILE A 118 -18.21 -31.37 -17.44
C ILE A 118 -17.73 -31.80 -16.05
N GLU A 119 -17.33 -33.07 -15.88
CA GLU A 119 -16.66 -33.53 -14.65
C GLU A 119 -15.25 -32.91 -14.55
N VAL A 120 -15.17 -31.67 -14.04
CA VAL A 120 -13.89 -31.00 -13.76
C VAL A 120 -13.31 -31.44 -12.44
N ASP A 121 -11.97 -31.48 -12.39
CA ASP A 121 -11.21 -31.69 -11.16
C ASP A 121 -11.67 -30.78 -10.03
N LYS A 122 -12.11 -31.40 -8.93
CA LYS A 122 -12.62 -30.71 -7.72
C LYS A 122 -11.56 -29.85 -7.05
N ASP A 123 -10.29 -30.11 -7.30
CA ASP A 123 -9.17 -29.40 -6.67
C ASP A 123 -9.10 -27.92 -7.05
N ILE A 124 -9.47 -27.54 -8.29
CA ILE A 124 -9.52 -26.13 -8.72
C ILE A 124 -10.65 -25.36 -8.00
N LEU A 125 -11.75 -26.04 -7.70
CA LEU A 125 -12.95 -25.47 -7.06
C LEU A 125 -12.76 -25.23 -5.55
N VAL A 126 -12.03 -26.13 -4.88
CA VAL A 126 -11.77 -26.06 -3.43
C VAL A 126 -10.92 -24.83 -3.08
N ASP A 127 -10.03 -24.39 -3.96
CA ASP A 127 -9.14 -23.27 -3.68
C ASP A 127 -9.79 -21.90 -3.80
N ILE A 128 -10.73 -21.69 -4.72
CA ILE A 128 -11.43 -20.40 -4.86
C ILE A 128 -12.38 -20.15 -3.68
N ALA A 129 -13.07 -21.20 -3.21
CA ALA A 129 -14.07 -21.09 -2.15
C ALA A 129 -13.49 -20.60 -0.81
N LYS A 130 -12.22 -20.89 -0.54
CA LYS A 130 -11.49 -20.46 0.67
C LYS A 130 -11.39 -18.93 0.79
N TYR A 131 -11.37 -18.22 -0.34
CA TYR A 131 -11.19 -16.78 -0.39
C TYR A 131 -12.49 -15.98 -0.39
N ARG A 132 -13.65 -16.66 -0.31
CA ARG A 132 -14.97 -16.02 -0.38
C ARG A 132 -15.33 -15.20 0.86
N SER A 133 -14.62 -15.40 1.98
CA SER A 133 -14.84 -14.66 3.22
C SER A 133 -14.40 -13.20 3.15
N GLY A 134 -13.67 -12.78 2.09
CA GLY A 134 -13.30 -11.38 1.84
C GLY A 134 -12.27 -10.80 2.82
N ASN A 135 -11.82 -11.55 3.82
CA ASN A 135 -10.87 -11.06 4.81
C ASN A 135 -9.43 -11.29 4.34
N PHE A 136 -8.89 -10.35 3.57
CA PHE A 136 -7.51 -10.39 3.08
C PHE A 136 -6.62 -9.51 3.96
N SER A 137 -5.62 -10.12 4.59
CA SER A 137 -4.53 -9.37 5.23
C SER A 137 -3.64 -8.69 4.18
N GLU A 138 -2.93 -7.62 4.57
CA GLU A 138 -1.97 -6.90 3.71
C GLU A 138 -0.96 -7.84 3.04
N GLU A 139 -0.47 -8.83 3.78
CA GLU A 139 0.48 -9.82 3.28
C GLU A 139 -0.19 -10.82 2.32
N SER A 140 -1.39 -11.29 2.65
CA SER A 140 -2.08 -12.31 1.85
C SER A 140 -2.67 -11.81 0.53
N ARG A 141 -2.87 -10.49 0.35
CA ARG A 141 -3.53 -9.96 -0.88
C ARG A 141 -2.78 -10.35 -2.16
N SER A 142 -1.44 -10.42 -2.09
CA SER A 142 -0.63 -10.85 -3.23
C SER A 142 -0.84 -12.34 -3.53
N ASP A 143 -0.76 -13.17 -2.50
CA ASP A 143 -0.94 -14.62 -2.59
C ASP A 143 -2.32 -14.99 -3.11
N VAL A 144 -3.38 -14.40 -2.53
CA VAL A 144 -4.77 -14.64 -2.96
C VAL A 144 -4.92 -14.31 -4.44
N ASN A 145 -4.44 -13.16 -4.88
CA ASN A 145 -4.55 -12.81 -6.29
C ASN A 145 -3.75 -13.74 -7.21
N SER A 146 -2.59 -14.25 -6.76
CA SER A 146 -1.84 -15.27 -7.48
C SER A 146 -2.68 -16.55 -7.63
N GLN A 147 -3.35 -17.00 -6.57
CA GLN A 147 -4.24 -18.14 -6.60
C GLN A 147 -5.45 -17.93 -7.52
N LEU A 148 -6.06 -16.73 -7.51
CA LEU A 148 -7.14 -16.39 -8.45
C LEU A 148 -6.67 -16.40 -9.91
N ASN A 149 -5.42 -15.98 -10.17
CA ASN A 149 -4.81 -16.08 -11.49
C ASN A 149 -4.59 -17.53 -11.92
N LYS A 150 -4.13 -18.40 -11.02
CA LYS A 150 -3.97 -19.85 -11.28
C LYS A 150 -5.32 -20.49 -11.61
N ALA A 151 -6.34 -20.21 -10.81
CA ALA A 151 -7.69 -20.71 -11.03
C ALA A 151 -8.29 -20.21 -12.37
N THR A 152 -8.08 -18.94 -12.71
CA THR A 152 -8.47 -18.39 -14.02
C THR A 152 -7.82 -19.16 -15.17
N ARG A 153 -6.52 -19.46 -15.08
CA ARG A 153 -5.80 -20.23 -16.11
C ARG A 153 -6.36 -21.64 -16.24
N ALA A 154 -6.65 -22.29 -15.13
CA ALA A 154 -7.23 -23.64 -15.12
C ALA A 154 -8.62 -23.67 -15.79
N ILE A 155 -9.46 -22.66 -15.52
CA ILE A 155 -10.76 -22.50 -16.19
C ILE A 155 -10.58 -22.27 -17.69
N ASN A 156 -9.62 -21.43 -18.12
CA ASN A 156 -9.34 -21.22 -19.55
C ASN A 156 -8.94 -22.52 -20.25
N VAL A 157 -8.05 -23.32 -19.65
CA VAL A 157 -7.65 -24.61 -20.20
C VAL A 157 -8.85 -25.55 -20.33
N ALA A 158 -9.77 -25.56 -19.36
CA ALA A 158 -11.01 -26.32 -19.47
C ALA A 158 -11.88 -25.83 -20.63
N ILE A 159 -12.04 -24.50 -20.81
CA ILE A 159 -12.81 -23.94 -21.93
C ILE A 159 -12.18 -24.29 -23.29
N GLU A 160 -10.85 -24.31 -23.39
CA GLU A 160 -10.14 -24.68 -24.62
C GLU A 160 -10.30 -26.16 -24.97
N ASN A 161 -10.30 -27.04 -23.97
CA ASN A 161 -10.47 -28.48 -24.18
C ASN A 161 -11.92 -28.89 -24.53
N TYR A 162 -12.90 -28.05 -24.17
CA TYR A 162 -14.33 -28.35 -24.27
C TYR A 162 -15.09 -27.20 -24.97
N PRO A 163 -15.16 -27.19 -26.31
CA PRO A 163 -15.79 -26.12 -27.11
C PRO A 163 -17.26 -25.82 -26.76
N GLU A 164 -17.97 -26.78 -26.18
CA GLU A 164 -19.33 -26.60 -25.67
C GLU A 164 -19.41 -25.56 -24.54
N LEU A 165 -18.36 -25.45 -23.72
CA LEU A 165 -18.26 -24.43 -22.65
C LEU A 165 -18.07 -23.03 -23.24
N GLN A 166 -17.34 -22.93 -24.34
CA GLN A 166 -17.11 -21.67 -25.05
C GLN A 166 -18.40 -21.09 -25.61
N SER A 167 -19.34 -21.97 -25.97
CA SER A 167 -20.67 -21.60 -26.50
C SER A 167 -21.64 -21.16 -25.41
N HIS A 168 -21.29 -21.35 -24.13
CA HIS A 168 -22.14 -20.98 -23.01
C HIS A 168 -21.97 -19.50 -22.65
N ASP A 169 -22.94 -18.66 -23.02
CA ASP A 169 -22.87 -17.20 -22.85
C ASP A 169 -22.52 -16.77 -21.42
N THR A 170 -23.08 -17.43 -20.41
CA THR A 170 -22.79 -17.07 -19.01
C THR A 170 -21.34 -17.33 -18.58
N ILE A 171 -20.67 -18.34 -19.16
CA ILE A 171 -19.26 -18.63 -18.86
C ILE A 171 -18.39 -17.57 -19.54
N ARG A 172 -18.70 -17.25 -20.81
CA ARG A 172 -18.03 -16.19 -21.56
C ARG A 172 -18.12 -14.83 -20.86
N ASP A 173 -19.32 -14.46 -20.40
CA ASP A 173 -19.57 -13.22 -19.68
C ASP A 173 -18.79 -13.17 -18.36
N ALA A 174 -18.78 -14.27 -17.59
CA ALA A 174 -18.02 -14.37 -16.34
C ALA A 174 -16.51 -14.19 -16.57
N MET A 175 -15.97 -14.79 -17.63
CA MET A 175 -14.55 -14.66 -17.99
C MET A 175 -14.21 -13.25 -18.47
N GLN A 176 -15.09 -12.59 -19.22
CA GLN A 176 -14.93 -11.20 -19.61
C GLN A 176 -14.94 -10.26 -18.40
N GLN A 177 -15.88 -10.45 -17.45
CA GLN A 177 -15.92 -9.67 -16.21
C GLN A 177 -14.68 -9.92 -15.35
N ASN A 178 -14.21 -11.16 -15.25
CA ASN A 178 -12.96 -11.50 -14.53
C ASN A 178 -11.74 -10.77 -15.14
N SER A 179 -11.63 -10.72 -16.47
CA SER A 179 -10.57 -9.97 -17.16
C SER A 179 -10.67 -8.47 -16.89
N TYR A 180 -11.88 -7.92 -16.86
CA TYR A 180 -12.12 -6.52 -16.48
C TYR A 180 -11.68 -6.25 -15.03
N LEU A 181 -12.11 -7.07 -14.07
CA LEU A 181 -11.72 -6.94 -12.67
C LEU A 181 -10.20 -7.08 -12.47
N GLN A 182 -9.53 -7.95 -13.22
CA GLN A 182 -8.08 -8.06 -13.14
C GLN A 182 -7.37 -6.75 -13.53
N LYS A 183 -7.90 -6.02 -14.51
CA LYS A 183 -7.38 -4.70 -14.89
C LYS A 183 -7.64 -3.67 -13.79
N GLU A 184 -8.84 -3.66 -13.22
CA GLU A 184 -9.19 -2.77 -12.11
C GLU A 184 -8.33 -3.03 -10.86
N ILE A 185 -8.11 -4.31 -10.49
CA ILE A 185 -7.17 -4.68 -9.41
C ILE A 185 -5.76 -4.14 -9.68
N THR A 186 -5.31 -4.21 -10.94
CA THR A 186 -3.97 -3.70 -11.32
C THR A 186 -3.89 -2.18 -11.21
N ALA A 187 -4.94 -1.47 -11.62
CA ALA A 187 -5.04 -0.02 -11.46
C ALA A 187 -5.09 0.37 -9.97
N ALA A 188 -5.94 -0.27 -9.17
CA ALA A 188 -6.08 -0.04 -7.73
C ALA A 188 -4.76 -0.29 -6.96
N ARG A 189 -3.99 -1.32 -7.35
CA ARG A 189 -2.64 -1.56 -6.81
C ARG A 189 -1.68 -0.41 -7.08
N THR A 190 -1.76 0.18 -8.27
CA THR A 190 -0.91 1.33 -8.62
C THR A 190 -1.25 2.52 -7.72
N LEU A 191 -2.54 2.76 -7.47
CA LEU A 191 -3.00 3.82 -6.55
C LEU A 191 -2.59 3.56 -5.09
N TYR A 192 -2.72 2.31 -4.62
CA TYR A 192 -2.25 1.92 -3.28
C TYR A 192 -0.74 2.14 -3.13
N ASN A 193 0.04 1.69 -4.12
CA ASN A 193 1.50 1.86 -4.12
C ASN A 193 1.90 3.33 -4.15
N ASP A 194 1.22 4.17 -4.91
CA ASP A 194 1.44 5.62 -4.92
C ASP A 194 1.14 6.26 -3.55
N ALA A 195 0.04 5.86 -2.91
CA ALA A 195 -0.31 6.33 -1.57
C ALA A 195 0.72 5.89 -0.52
N VAL A 196 1.15 4.63 -0.56
CA VAL A 196 2.21 4.08 0.32
C VAL A 196 3.55 4.76 0.08
N ASN A 197 3.94 5.00 -1.18
CA ASN A 197 5.17 5.70 -1.52
C ASN A 197 5.16 7.14 -1.02
N THR A 198 4.03 7.83 -1.17
CA THR A 198 3.84 9.16 -0.60
C THR A 198 3.97 9.11 0.91
N TRP A 199 3.24 8.24 1.61
CA TRP A 199 3.38 8.08 3.05
C TRP A 199 4.84 7.82 3.49
N ASN A 200 5.50 6.83 2.88
CA ASN A 200 6.86 6.46 3.22
C ASN A 200 7.86 7.61 3.00
N ARG A 201 7.64 8.48 2.00
CA ARG A 201 8.45 9.68 1.80
C ARG A 201 8.18 10.73 2.88
N GLU A 202 6.91 11.02 3.13
CA GLU A 202 6.45 12.13 3.96
C GLU A 202 6.76 11.92 5.44
N ILE A 203 6.70 10.68 5.93
CA ILE A 203 7.06 10.37 7.33
C ILE A 203 8.55 10.60 7.65
N PHE A 204 9.42 10.57 6.65
CA PHE A 204 10.86 10.86 6.81
C PHE A 204 11.24 12.29 6.42
N GLU A 205 10.28 13.11 5.96
CA GLU A 205 10.55 14.47 5.52
C GLU A 205 10.91 15.38 6.70
N PHE A 206 12.11 15.93 6.66
CA PHE A 206 12.60 16.91 7.64
C PHE A 206 12.09 18.32 7.27
N PRO A 207 11.78 19.21 8.24
CA PRO A 207 11.96 19.06 9.70
C PRO A 207 10.73 18.59 10.48
N PHE A 208 9.56 19.18 10.27
CA PHE A 208 8.42 18.99 11.18
C PHE A 208 7.72 17.63 11.03
N LYS A 209 7.66 17.07 9.81
CA LYS A 209 6.96 15.80 9.54
C LYS A 209 7.65 14.62 10.21
N LYS A 210 8.97 14.52 10.08
CA LYS A 210 9.80 13.54 10.79
C LYS A 210 9.63 13.59 12.32
N ILE A 211 9.51 14.80 12.89
CA ILE A 211 9.30 15.00 14.34
C ILE A 211 7.93 14.48 14.78
N VAL A 212 6.88 14.80 14.05
CA VAL A 212 5.52 14.32 14.35
C VAL A 212 5.45 12.80 14.19
N ALA A 213 5.97 12.26 13.09
CA ALA A 213 5.99 10.83 12.83
C ALA A 213 6.72 10.06 13.94
N ALA A 214 7.88 10.54 14.40
CA ALA A 214 8.60 9.95 15.52
C ALA A 214 7.86 10.06 16.85
N LYS A 215 7.22 11.21 17.13
CA LYS A 215 6.46 11.44 18.37
C LYS A 215 5.23 10.54 18.45
N GLU A 216 4.57 10.29 17.31
CA GLU A 216 3.36 9.47 17.21
C GLU A 216 3.68 7.99 16.95
N GLY A 217 4.95 7.62 16.81
CA GLY A 217 5.36 6.24 16.57
C GLY A 217 4.93 5.69 15.21
N ARG A 218 4.78 6.56 14.20
CA ARG A 218 4.39 6.16 12.85
C ARG A 218 5.53 5.41 12.17
N THR A 219 5.16 4.40 11.39
CA THR A 219 6.11 3.53 10.69
C THR A 219 5.86 3.51 9.19
N THR A 220 6.85 3.04 8.42
CA THR A 220 6.66 2.76 6.99
C THR A 220 5.57 1.70 6.77
N ARG A 221 4.95 1.76 5.59
CA ARG A 221 4.01 0.76 5.08
C ARG A 221 4.66 -0.03 3.95
N ILE A 222 4.26 -1.29 3.80
CA ILE A 222 4.78 -2.19 2.78
C ILE A 222 3.96 -1.95 1.50
N PRO A 223 4.60 -1.63 0.36
CA PRO A 223 3.88 -1.51 -0.91
C PRO A 223 3.42 -2.89 -1.40
N PHE A 224 2.43 -2.91 -2.27
CA PHE A 224 2.03 -4.11 -2.98
C PHE A 224 3.14 -4.56 -3.94
N ILE A 225 3.75 -5.71 -3.66
CA ILE A 225 4.85 -6.28 -4.47
C ILE A 225 4.28 -7.36 -5.40
N ALA A 226 4.77 -7.38 -6.64
CA ALA A 226 4.48 -8.46 -7.57
C ALA A 226 5.05 -9.80 -7.04
N ASP A 227 4.20 -10.83 -7.10
CA ASP A 227 4.49 -12.20 -6.69
C ASP A 227 5.82 -12.73 -7.29
N GLN A 228 6.57 -13.48 -6.49
CA GLN A 228 7.86 -14.08 -6.83
C GLN A 228 7.74 -14.94 -8.10
N GLU A 229 6.66 -15.71 -8.24
CA GLU A 229 6.41 -16.58 -9.40
C GLU A 229 6.30 -15.78 -10.71
N THR A 230 5.78 -14.55 -10.67
CA THR A 230 5.66 -13.68 -11.85
C THR A 230 7.03 -13.10 -12.24
N LYS A 231 7.90 -12.81 -11.25
CA LYS A 231 9.26 -12.35 -11.50
C LYS A 231 10.16 -13.46 -12.01
N GLU A 232 10.07 -14.67 -11.46
CA GLU A 232 10.81 -15.85 -11.92
C GLU A 232 10.42 -16.24 -13.35
N LYS A 233 9.12 -16.25 -13.69
CA LYS A 233 8.66 -16.46 -15.08
C LYS A 233 9.15 -15.38 -16.03
N SER A 234 9.26 -14.13 -15.57
CA SER A 234 9.82 -13.05 -16.39
C SER A 234 11.33 -13.24 -16.61
N LYS A 235 12.06 -13.75 -15.63
CA LYS A 235 13.49 -14.11 -15.80
C LYS A 235 13.66 -15.29 -16.76
N GLY A 236 12.85 -16.33 -16.66
CA GLY A 236 12.94 -17.54 -17.49
C GLY A 236 12.50 -17.38 -18.96
N VAL A 237 11.90 -16.25 -19.35
CA VAL A 237 11.55 -15.96 -20.76
C VAL A 237 12.68 -15.21 -21.48
N PHE A 238 13.65 -14.66 -20.74
CA PHE A 238 14.74 -13.84 -21.29
C PHE A 238 16.15 -14.43 -21.08
N PHE A 239 16.26 -15.64 -20.51
CA PHE A 239 17.53 -16.37 -20.38
C PHE A 239 17.35 -17.84 -20.74
#